data_AF-A0A2T4I914-F1
#
_entry.id   AF-A0A2T4I914-F1
#
_cell.length_a   1.000
_cell.length_b   1.000
_cell.length_c   1.000
_cell.angle_alpha   90.00
_cell.angle_beta   90.00
_cell.angle_gamma   90.00
#
_symmetry.space_group_name_H-M   'P 1'
#
loop_
_entity.id
_entity.type
_entity.pdbx_description
1 polymer ?
#
loop_
_entity_poly.entity_id
_entity_poly.type
_entity_poly.pdbx_seq_one_letter_code
_entity_poly.pdbx_strand_id
1 'polypeptide(L)'
;METKISFSKKRKLLIQAFYKYQLLNASIDYIYQDVLDDVQNFNNKKLLFEINLIAEKQVDLINHININISLNWKWDRIPAVIRAILIVGTYEILYTDTPKPVTINEMVNYVKEIEPDFDYKFVNAVLDKIIK
;
A
#
# COMPACT_ATOMS: atom_id res chain seq x y z
N MET A 1 -20.79 -8.34 -14.76
CA MET A 1 -19.53 -8.26 -15.52
C MET A 1 -18.52 -7.55 -14.64
N GLU A 2 -17.40 -8.19 -14.27
CA GLU A 2 -16.33 -7.51 -13.55
C GLU A 2 -15.78 -6.38 -14.44
N THR A 3 -15.91 -5.14 -13.99
CA THR A 3 -15.37 -3.99 -14.72
C THR A 3 -13.84 -4.09 -14.68
N LYS A 4 -13.19 -4.11 -15.85
CA LYS A 4 -11.72 -4.17 -15.95
C LYS A 4 -11.12 -2.86 -15.41
N ILE A 5 -10.70 -2.86 -14.14
CA ILE A 5 -10.03 -1.74 -13.50
C ILE A 5 -8.58 -1.68 -14.01
N SER A 6 -8.08 -0.48 -14.36
CA SER A 6 -6.67 -0.30 -14.73
C SER A 6 -5.75 -0.55 -13.52
N PHE A 7 -4.50 -0.98 -13.77
CA PHE A 7 -3.54 -1.22 -12.68
C PHE A 7 -3.34 0.01 -11.77
N SER A 8 -3.20 1.20 -12.36
CA SER A 8 -3.04 2.42 -11.56
C SER A 8 -4.30 2.74 -10.75
N LYS A 9 -5.51 2.54 -11.29
CA LYS A 9 -6.75 2.72 -10.49
C LYS A 9 -6.84 1.68 -9.37
N LYS A 10 -6.43 0.43 -9.61
CA LYS A 10 -6.36 -0.61 -8.58
C LYS A 10 -5.42 -0.22 -7.43
N ARG A 11 -4.21 0.25 -7.74
CA ARG A 11 -3.25 0.74 -6.74
C ARG A 11 -3.84 1.86 -5.89
N LYS A 12 -4.46 2.86 -6.53
CA LYS A 12 -5.10 3.97 -5.81
C LYS A 12 -6.18 3.47 -4.83
N LEU A 13 -7.02 2.53 -5.24
CA LEU A 13 -8.04 1.93 -4.37
C LEU A 13 -7.43 1.16 -3.20
N LEU A 14 -6.39 0.35 -3.44
CA LEU A 14 -5.66 -0.35 -2.38
C LEU A 14 -5.06 0.64 -1.38
N ILE A 15 -4.37 1.68 -1.88
CA ILE A 15 -3.72 2.67 -1.03
C ILE A 15 -4.76 3.46 -0.21
N GLN A 16 -5.91 3.80 -0.79
CA GLN A 16 -7.00 4.46 -0.07
C GLN A 16 -7.54 3.60 1.09
N ALA A 17 -7.74 2.30 0.87
CA ALA A 17 -8.20 1.37 1.90
C ALA A 17 -7.19 1.32 3.07
N PHE A 18 -5.90 1.14 2.77
CA PHE A 18 -4.88 1.06 3.81
C PHE A 18 -4.52 2.42 4.42
N TYR A 19 -4.76 3.53 3.73
CA TYR A 19 -4.57 4.88 4.29
C TYR A 19 -5.52 5.14 5.46
N LYS A 20 -6.83 4.88 5.28
CA LYS A 20 -7.82 5.04 6.36
C LYS A 20 -7.41 4.22 7.59
N TYR A 21 -6.99 2.98 7.38
CA TYR A 21 -6.48 2.12 8.45
C TYR A 21 -5.29 2.73 9.18
N GLN A 22 -4.28 3.20 8.44
CA GLN A 22 -3.08 3.81 9.02
C GLN A 22 -3.41 5.10 9.76
N LEU A 23 -4.41 5.86 9.30
CA LEU A 23 -4.84 7.12 9.91
C LEU A 23 -5.57 6.89 11.24
N LEU A 24 -6.42 5.87 11.30
CA LEU A 24 -7.26 5.57 12.46
C LEU A 24 -6.56 4.69 13.51
N ASN A 25 -5.37 4.16 13.20
CA ASN A 25 -4.71 3.11 14.00
C ASN A 25 -5.67 1.96 14.35
N ALA A 26 -6.55 1.62 13.40
CA ALA A 26 -7.62 0.66 13.63
C ALA A 26 -7.11 -0.79 13.62
N SER A 27 -7.93 -1.75 14.04
CA SER A 27 -7.62 -3.17 13.85
C SER A 27 -7.83 -3.58 12.40
N ILE A 28 -7.29 -4.74 12.02
CA ILE A 28 -7.51 -5.32 10.69
C ILE A 28 -9.01 -5.56 10.42
N ASP A 29 -9.79 -5.80 11.47
CA ASP A 29 -11.24 -5.99 11.40
C ASP A 29 -11.96 -4.75 10.87
N TYR A 30 -11.42 -3.56 11.15
CA TYR A 30 -11.94 -2.31 10.58
C TYR A 30 -11.74 -2.26 9.06
N ILE A 31 -10.61 -2.76 8.55
CA ILE A 31 -10.38 -2.88 7.10
C ILE A 31 -11.44 -3.78 6.51
N TYR A 32 -11.67 -4.96 7.11
CA TYR A 32 -12.68 -5.88 6.62
C TYR A 32 -14.08 -5.26 6.63
N GLN A 33 -14.45 -4.50 7.67
CA GLN A 33 -15.75 -3.84 7.73
C GLN A 33 -15.90 -2.71 6.70
N ASP A 34 -14.95 -1.77 6.62
CA ASP A 34 -14.96 -0.68 5.62
C ASP A 34 -14.97 -1.24 4.19
N VAL A 35 -14.21 -2.31 3.95
CA VAL A 35 -14.18 -3.00 2.67
C VAL A 35 -15.47 -3.77 2.42
N LEU A 36 -16.07 -4.43 3.40
CA LEU A 36 -17.36 -5.12 3.22
C LEU A 36 -18.49 -4.13 2.88
N ASP A 37 -18.50 -2.98 3.55
CA ASP A 37 -19.43 -1.88 3.29
C ASP A 37 -19.23 -1.32 1.87
N ASP A 38 -17.97 -1.15 1.43
CA ASP A 38 -17.64 -0.76 0.07
C ASP A 38 -17.87 -1.89 -0.96
N VAL A 39 -17.71 -3.17 -0.61
CA VAL A 39 -17.89 -4.35 -1.48
C VAL A 39 -19.35 -4.55 -1.85
N GLN A 40 -20.30 -4.16 -0.99
CA GLN A 40 -21.69 -4.08 -1.42
C GLN A 40 -21.86 -3.14 -2.63
N ASN A 41 -20.97 -2.16 -2.79
CA ASN A 41 -20.91 -1.23 -3.93
C ASN A 41 -19.89 -1.65 -5.02
N PHE A 42 -18.87 -2.42 -4.68
CA PHE A 42 -17.77 -2.85 -5.57
C PHE A 42 -17.87 -4.32 -5.98
N ASN A 43 -18.30 -4.57 -7.22
CA ASN A 43 -18.37 -5.92 -7.80
C ASN A 43 -17.01 -6.39 -8.37
N ASN A 44 -15.91 -6.25 -7.61
CA ASN A 44 -14.56 -6.65 -8.06
C ASN A 44 -13.91 -7.62 -7.05
N LYS A 45 -14.08 -8.92 -7.29
CA LYS A 45 -13.59 -9.99 -6.39
C LYS A 45 -12.07 -9.99 -6.27
N LYS A 46 -11.37 -9.61 -7.35
CA LYS A 46 -9.91 -9.55 -7.38
C LYS A 46 -9.37 -8.47 -6.43
N LEU A 47 -9.97 -7.28 -6.42
CA LEU A 47 -9.57 -6.22 -5.51
C LEU A 47 -9.74 -6.65 -4.05
N LEU A 48 -10.90 -7.25 -3.73
CA LEU A 48 -11.17 -7.78 -2.39
C LEU A 48 -10.14 -8.82 -1.96
N PHE A 49 -9.79 -9.75 -2.86
CA PHE A 49 -8.76 -10.74 -2.59
C PHE A 49 -7.41 -10.10 -2.27
N GLU A 50 -6.98 -9.09 -3.04
CA GLU A 50 -5.71 -8.39 -2.78
C GLU A 50 -5.74 -7.63 -1.45
N ILE A 51 -6.86 -6.99 -1.09
CA ILE A 51 -7.01 -6.34 0.22
C ILE A 51 -6.87 -7.35 1.36
N ASN A 52 -7.57 -8.48 1.27
CA ASN A 52 -7.50 -9.53 2.28
C ASN A 52 -6.09 -10.08 2.44
N LEU A 53 -5.36 -10.24 1.33
CA LEU A 53 -4.00 -10.75 1.34
C LEU A 53 -3.02 -9.74 1.95
N ILE A 54 -3.13 -8.45 1.61
CA ILE A 54 -2.30 -7.39 2.23
C ILE A 54 -2.59 -7.32 3.73
N ALA A 55 -3.86 -7.42 4.12
CA ALA A 55 -4.29 -7.40 5.51
C ALA A 55 -3.69 -8.57 6.31
N GLU A 56 -3.74 -9.79 5.78
CA GLU A 56 -3.15 -10.97 6.41
C GLU A 56 -1.63 -10.83 6.59
N LYS A 57 -0.93 -10.25 5.60
CA LYS A 57 0.52 -10.09 5.58
C LYS A 57 1.02 -8.79 6.20
N GLN A 58 0.13 -7.99 6.80
CA GLN A 58 0.46 -6.62 7.16
C GLN A 58 1.67 -6.51 8.10
N VAL A 59 1.74 -7.37 9.11
CA VAL A 59 2.86 -7.38 10.08
C VAL A 59 4.18 -7.67 9.36
N ASP A 60 4.20 -8.66 8.48
CA ASP A 60 5.40 -9.03 7.72
C ASP A 60 5.81 -7.93 6.74
N LEU A 61 4.84 -7.32 6.03
CA LEU A 61 5.07 -6.18 5.15
C LEU A 61 5.71 -5.01 5.91
N ILE A 62 5.17 -4.66 7.07
CA ILE A 62 5.70 -3.58 7.91
C ILE A 62 7.11 -3.94 8.43
N ASN A 63 7.37 -5.19 8.77
CA ASN A 63 8.70 -5.65 9.18
C ASN A 63 9.72 -5.49 8.04
N HIS A 64 9.38 -5.91 6.82
CA HIS A 64 10.22 -5.69 5.63
C HIS A 64 10.51 -4.21 5.40
N ILE A 65 9.53 -3.33 5.63
CA ILE A 65 9.72 -1.90 5.50
C ILE A 65 10.63 -1.34 6.61
N ASN A 66 10.36 -1.69 7.87
CA ASN A 66 11.08 -1.17 9.04
C ASN A 66 12.57 -1.51 9.03
N ILE A 67 12.95 -2.69 8.53
CA ILE A 67 14.36 -3.08 8.39
C ILE A 67 15.10 -2.15 7.39
N ASN A 68 14.37 -1.56 6.43
CA ASN A 68 14.93 -0.79 5.33
C ASN A 68 14.79 0.74 5.50
N ILE A 69 13.99 1.17 6.47
CA ILE A 69 13.92 2.56 6.90
C ILE A 69 15.22 2.93 7.63
N SER A 70 15.78 4.11 7.34
CA SER A 70 17.01 4.55 8.03
C SER A 70 16.79 4.71 9.54
N LEU A 71 17.83 4.50 10.35
CA LEU A 71 17.78 4.55 11.83
C LEU A 71 17.12 5.82 12.43
N ASN A 72 17.08 6.93 11.69
CA ASN A 72 16.52 8.20 12.16
C ASN A 72 14.99 8.31 11.99
N TRP A 73 14.38 7.39 11.25
CA TRP A 73 12.95 7.41 10.96
C TRP A 73 12.25 6.33 11.78
N LYS A 74 11.20 6.73 12.51
CA LYS A 74 10.29 5.81 13.20
C LYS A 74 9.04 5.64 12.34
N TRP A 75 8.50 4.42 12.27
CA TRP A 75 7.28 4.09 11.52
C TRP A 75 6.16 5.11 11.77
N ASP A 76 5.88 5.42 13.03
CA ASP A 76 4.77 6.31 13.42
C ASP A 76 4.97 7.77 12.99
N ARG A 77 6.20 8.18 12.64
CA ARG A 77 6.51 9.54 12.14
C ARG A 77 6.30 9.69 10.64
N ILE A 78 6.17 8.58 9.91
CA ILE A 78 5.88 8.59 8.48
C ILE A 78 4.40 8.95 8.31
N PRO A 79 4.01 9.89 7.43
CA PRO A 79 2.60 10.20 7.21
C PRO A 79 1.80 8.94 6.85
N ALA A 80 0.56 8.83 7.36
CA ALA A 80 -0.25 7.63 7.19
C ALA A 80 -0.44 7.22 5.72
N VAL A 81 -0.55 8.20 4.81
CA VAL A 81 -0.67 7.94 3.38
C VAL A 81 0.62 7.36 2.79
N ILE A 82 1.79 7.83 3.23
CA ILE A 82 3.09 7.29 2.83
C ILE A 82 3.27 5.87 3.37
N ARG A 83 2.82 5.60 4.61
CA ARG A 83 2.82 4.23 5.16
C ARG A 83 1.97 3.28 4.31
N ALA A 84 0.78 3.72 3.90
CA ALA A 84 -0.08 2.92 3.01
C ALA A 84 0.56 2.66 1.64
N ILE A 85 1.22 3.67 1.06
CA ILE A 85 1.98 3.52 -0.19
C ILE A 85 3.10 2.49 -0.05
N LEU A 86 3.87 2.55 1.03
CA LEU A 86 4.93 1.57 1.30
C LEU A 86 4.39 0.16 1.49
N ILE A 87 3.25 -0.01 2.19
CA ILE A 87 2.59 -1.30 2.37
C ILE A 87 2.19 -1.89 1.01
N VAL A 88 1.48 -1.12 0.18
CA VAL A 88 1.01 -1.60 -1.14
C VAL A 88 2.20 -1.85 -2.09
N GLY A 89 3.21 -0.99 -2.08
CA GLY A 89 4.42 -1.18 -2.87
C GLY A 89 5.21 -2.43 -2.47
N THR A 90 5.39 -2.66 -1.18
CA THR A 90 6.07 -3.85 -0.64
C THR A 90 5.28 -5.11 -0.99
N TYR A 91 3.94 -5.06 -0.86
CA TYR A 91 3.07 -6.15 -1.28
C TYR A 91 3.24 -6.50 -2.76
N GLU A 92 3.20 -5.50 -3.66
CA GLU A 92 3.33 -5.77 -5.09
C GLU A 92 4.70 -6.39 -5.42
N ILE A 93 5.77 -5.92 -4.78
CA ILE A 93 7.13 -6.44 -4.99
C ILE A 93 7.25 -7.92 -4.57
N LEU A 94 6.71 -8.27 -3.40
CA LEU A 94 6.89 -9.59 -2.81
C LEU A 94 5.90 -10.63 -3.34
N TYR A 95 4.64 -10.23 -3.56
CA TYR A 95 3.53 -11.17 -3.74
C TYR A 95 2.83 -11.08 -5.09
N THR A 96 3.33 -10.27 -6.03
CA THR A 96 2.79 -10.22 -7.40
C THR A 96 3.88 -10.46 -8.45
N ASP A 97 3.43 -10.57 -9.71
CA ASP A 97 4.31 -10.66 -10.88
C ASP A 97 4.69 -9.29 -11.44
N THR A 98 4.28 -8.20 -10.78
CA THR A 98 4.62 -6.84 -11.23
C THR A 98 6.13 -6.63 -11.05
N PRO A 99 6.86 -6.22 -12.11
CA PRO A 99 8.28 -5.96 -11.98
C PRO A 99 8.55 -4.87 -10.94
N LYS A 100 9.47 -5.12 -10.00
CA LYS A 100 9.85 -4.18 -8.94
C LYS A 100 10.10 -2.74 -9.44
N PRO A 101 10.82 -2.49 -10.55
CA PRO A 101 11.01 -1.12 -11.06
C PRO A 101 9.70 -0.43 -11.44
N VAL A 102 8.72 -1.17 -11.96
CA VAL A 102 7.39 -0.64 -12.32
C VAL A 102 6.64 -0.26 -11.06
N THR A 103 6.60 -1.13 -10.05
CA THR A 103 5.95 -0.83 -8.76
C THR A 103 6.58 0.40 -8.11
N ILE A 104 7.91 0.50 -8.05
CA ILE A 104 8.61 1.66 -7.46
C ILE A 104 8.22 2.95 -8.19
N ASN A 105 8.27 2.96 -9.52
CA ASN A 105 7.90 4.13 -10.32
C ASN A 105 6.46 4.58 -10.06
N GLU A 106 5.51 3.64 -9.96
CA GLU A 106 4.11 3.93 -9.70
C GLU A 106 3.90 4.51 -8.29
N MET A 107 4.57 3.95 -7.27
CA MET A 107 4.49 4.47 -5.90
C MET A 107 5.11 5.88 -5.80
N VAL A 108 6.27 6.10 -6.42
CA VAL A 108 6.94 7.41 -6.46
C VAL A 108 6.09 8.46 -7.18
N ASN A 109 5.49 8.11 -8.32
CA ASN A 109 4.61 9.02 -9.05
C ASN A 109 3.37 9.35 -8.24
N TYR A 110 2.81 8.36 -7.51
CA TYR A 110 1.65 8.61 -6.67
C TYR A 110 1.99 9.54 -5.50
N VAL A 111 3.13 9.36 -4.81
CA VAL A 111 3.59 10.30 -3.77
C VAL A 111 3.66 11.72 -4.30
N LYS A 112 4.27 11.93 -5.48
CA LYS A 112 4.37 13.26 -6.10
C LYS A 112 3.00 13.88 -6.41
N GLU A 113 1.99 13.06 -6.70
CA GLU A 113 0.62 13.52 -6.98
C GLU A 113 -0.10 13.93 -5.70
N ILE A 114 0.05 13.15 -4.62
CA ILE A 114 -0.78 13.29 -3.41
C ILE A 114 -0.12 14.05 -2.25
N GLU A 115 1.21 14.05 -2.18
CA GLU A 115 2.02 14.65 -1.12
C GLU A 115 3.27 15.32 -1.75
N PRO A 116 3.09 16.43 -2.50
CA PRO A 116 4.16 17.05 -3.26
C PRO A 116 5.31 17.58 -2.39
N ASP A 117 5.05 17.90 -1.13
CA ASP A 117 6.03 18.38 -0.16
C ASP A 117 6.82 17.23 0.50
N PHE A 118 6.39 15.98 0.33
CA PHE A 118 7.08 14.82 0.87
C PHE A 118 8.24 14.40 -0.05
N ASP A 119 9.39 14.07 0.54
CA ASP A 119 10.54 13.59 -0.22
C ASP A 119 10.27 12.19 -0.79
N TYR A 120 9.77 12.12 -2.03
CA TYR A 120 9.52 10.87 -2.75
C TYR A 120 10.76 9.97 -2.85
N LYS A 121 11.99 10.50 -2.71
CA LYS A 121 13.23 9.71 -2.70
C LYS A 121 13.27 8.76 -1.50
N PHE A 122 12.61 9.11 -0.39
CA PHE A 122 12.44 8.22 0.75
C PHE A 122 11.71 6.93 0.33
N VAL A 123 10.57 7.05 -0.36
CA VAL A 123 9.79 5.88 -0.81
C VAL A 123 10.60 5.04 -1.79
N ASN A 124 11.27 5.69 -2.74
CA ASN A 124 12.17 5.01 -3.68
C ASN A 124 13.25 4.21 -2.95
N ALA A 125 13.96 4.85 -2.00
CA ALA A 125 15.07 4.23 -1.27
C ALA A 125 14.63 3.06 -0.38
N VAL A 126 13.44 3.13 0.22
CA VAL A 126 12.89 2.03 1.03
C VAL A 126 12.51 0.85 0.13
N LEU A 127 11.71 1.08 -0.90
CA LEU A 127 11.22 0.02 -1.79
C LEU A 127 12.35 -0.64 -2.60
N ASP A 128 13.38 0.12 -2.96
CA ASP A 128 14.55 -0.42 -3.68
C ASP A 128 15.36 -1.43 -2.83
N LYS A 129 15.27 -1.37 -1.50
CA LYS A 129 15.93 -2.34 -0.62
C LYS A 129 15.08 -3.57 -0.31
N ILE A 130 13.82 -3.62 -0.72
CA ILE A 130 12.96 -4.79 -0.54
C ILE A 130 13.45 -5.92 -1.46
N ILE A 131 13.77 -7.07 -0.87
CA ILE A 131 14.25 -8.26 -1.58
C ILE A 131 13.14 -9.32 -1.50
N LYS A 132 12.83 -9.95 -2.65
CA LYS A 132 11.86 -11.03 -2.77
C LYS A 132 12.43 -12.34 -2.26
#